data_AF-A0A1L5J5A4-F1
#
_entry.id   AF-A0A1L5J5A4-F1
#
_cell.length_a   1.000
_cell.length_b   1.000
_cell.length_c   1.000
_cell.angle_alpha   90.00
_cell.angle_beta   90.00
_cell.angle_gamma   90.00
#
_symmetry.space_group_name_H-M   'P 1'
#
loop_
_entity.id
_entity.type
_entity.pdbx_description
1 polymer ?
#
loop_
_entity_poly.entity_id
_entity_poly.type
_entity_poly.pdbx_seq_one_letter_code
_entity_poly.pdbx_strand_id
1 'polypeptide(L)'
;ALDFVDMVSALNADPKATSELAQSISSYPKSSPGYFSDMQKKLKTFVEGGQLGIFAQAYWGHPAYKLPPEANLMAVAHYLEALSWQRDVAKLHTIFGGKNPHPNFLVGGVACPIDLNSDSAINAKKLAQVQEIINKMNVFVEQVYIPDLLTIASFYKDWGSRGEGLGNFLTFGDFPEKGMDDPSSFLIPSGAILDRDLSTIRDVDMNAADEIQEYVAHSFYDYSDGKEAPLHPYDGETNLNYSGPKPPYKQLDVDNSYSWLKSPRWKGHAMEVGPLARVLMLY
;
A
#
# COMPACT_ATOMS: atom_id res chain seq x y z
N ALA A 1 -3.76 9.92 0.47
CA ALA A 1 -4.42 10.84 1.45
C ALA A 1 -4.67 12.21 0.84
N LEU A 2 -3.65 12.90 0.31
CA LEU A 2 -3.78 14.26 -0.24
C LEU A 2 -4.71 14.37 -1.46
N ASP A 3 -5.09 13.27 -2.11
CA ASP A 3 -6.14 13.27 -3.15
C ASP A 3 -7.56 13.46 -2.57
N PHE A 4 -7.75 13.22 -1.27
CA PHE A 4 -9.03 13.29 -0.56
C PHE A 4 -9.08 14.39 0.52
N VAL A 5 -7.91 14.83 0.99
CA VAL A 5 -7.75 15.80 2.07
C VAL A 5 -7.23 17.12 1.52
N ASP A 6 -7.99 18.19 1.75
CA ASP A 6 -7.61 19.56 1.37
C ASP A 6 -6.87 20.27 2.52
N MET A 7 -5.57 20.45 2.34
CA MET A 7 -4.69 21.09 3.33
C MET A 7 -5.03 22.57 3.56
N VAL A 8 -5.50 23.28 2.53
CA VAL A 8 -5.87 24.70 2.67
C VAL A 8 -7.21 24.82 3.38
N SER A 9 -8.14 23.90 3.11
CA SER A 9 -9.41 23.83 3.84
C SER A 9 -9.21 23.63 5.35
N ALA A 10 -8.23 22.81 5.76
CA ALA A 10 -7.88 22.59 7.17
C ALA A 10 -7.52 23.87 7.96
N LEU A 11 -7.05 24.93 7.28
CA LEU A 11 -6.75 26.22 7.91
C LEU A 11 -8.01 26.94 8.42
N ASN A 12 -9.18 26.57 7.93
CA ASN A 12 -10.47 27.17 8.29
C ASN A 12 -11.25 26.34 9.33
N ALA A 13 -10.69 25.23 9.81
CA ALA A 13 -11.34 24.36 10.78
C ALA A 13 -11.48 25.01 12.16
N ASP A 14 -12.55 24.71 12.88
CA ASP A 14 -12.61 24.95 14.33
C ASP A 14 -11.87 23.81 15.05
N PRO A 15 -10.78 24.07 15.80
CA PRO A 15 -10.07 23.04 16.56
C PRO A 15 -10.94 22.32 17.58
N LYS A 16 -11.95 22.98 18.15
CA LYS A 16 -12.88 22.35 19.09
C LYS A 16 -13.80 21.36 18.38
N ALA A 17 -14.42 21.77 17.28
CA ALA A 17 -15.24 20.87 16.47
C ALA A 17 -14.41 19.71 15.88
N THR A 18 -13.14 19.97 15.51
CA THR A 18 -12.19 18.92 15.09
C THR A 18 -11.92 17.91 16.22
N SER A 19 -11.75 18.39 17.45
CA SER A 19 -11.60 17.56 18.64
C SER A 19 -12.83 16.70 18.91
N GLU A 20 -14.02 17.29 18.84
CA GLU A 20 -15.30 16.58 19.00
C GLU A 20 -15.47 15.50 17.93
N LEU A 21 -15.14 15.81 16.66
CA LEU A 21 -15.15 14.83 15.57
C LEU A 21 -14.19 13.67 15.84
N ALA A 22 -12.92 13.96 16.15
CA ALA A 22 -11.92 12.93 16.40
C ALA A 22 -12.31 12.00 17.56
N GLN A 23 -12.86 12.56 18.64
CA GLN A 23 -13.33 11.79 19.80
C GLN A 23 -14.62 11.00 19.52
N SER A 24 -15.44 11.43 18.55
CA SER A 24 -16.65 10.71 18.16
C SER A 24 -16.37 9.43 17.39
N ILE A 25 -15.22 9.35 16.70
CA ILE A 25 -14.87 8.21 15.83
C ILE A 25 -13.81 7.29 16.43
N SER A 26 -13.09 7.75 17.47
CA SER A 26 -11.95 7.01 18.01
C SER A 26 -11.64 7.38 19.46
N SER A 27 -11.03 6.42 20.18
CA SER A 27 -10.44 6.61 21.51
C SER A 27 -8.97 7.07 21.47
N TYR A 28 -8.46 7.46 20.29
CA TYR A 28 -7.08 7.91 20.14
C TYR A 28 -6.79 9.14 21.05
N PRO A 29 -5.74 9.11 21.89
CA PRO A 29 -5.57 10.09 22.95
C PRO A 29 -5.18 11.50 22.47
N LYS A 30 -4.58 11.64 21.28
CA LYS A 30 -4.16 12.94 20.75
C LYS A 30 -5.30 13.63 20.01
N SER A 31 -6.34 13.99 20.75
CA SER A 31 -7.59 14.50 20.18
C SER A 31 -8.10 15.76 20.89
N SER A 32 -7.26 16.48 21.64
CA SER A 32 -7.69 17.67 22.37
C SER A 32 -7.84 18.91 21.46
N PRO A 33 -8.69 19.89 21.82
CA PRO A 33 -8.82 21.12 21.04
C PRO A 33 -7.49 21.89 20.93
N GLY A 34 -6.70 21.90 22.00
CA GLY A 34 -5.37 22.52 22.02
C GLY A 34 -4.40 21.85 21.03
N TYR A 35 -4.41 20.52 20.97
CA TYR A 35 -3.58 19.78 20.00
C TYR A 35 -3.93 20.15 18.56
N PHE A 36 -5.21 20.17 18.21
CA PHE A 36 -5.63 20.56 16.86
C PHE A 36 -5.37 22.03 16.55
N SER A 37 -5.49 22.92 17.54
CA SER A 37 -5.10 24.33 17.40
C SER A 37 -3.61 24.47 17.10
N ASP A 38 -2.74 23.70 17.78
CA ASP A 38 -1.31 23.70 17.54
C ASP A 38 -0.95 23.13 16.16
N MET A 39 -1.63 22.06 15.72
CA MET A 39 -1.45 21.50 14.38
C MET A 39 -1.90 22.46 13.28
N GLN A 40 -3.06 23.11 13.46
CA GLN A 40 -3.53 24.13 12.53
C GLN A 40 -2.57 25.31 12.48
N LYS A 41 -2.08 25.79 13.63
CA LYS A 41 -1.09 26.87 13.69
C LYS A 41 0.21 26.48 12.98
N LYS A 42 0.69 25.25 13.19
CA LYS A 42 1.87 24.73 12.50
C LYS A 42 1.70 24.73 10.98
N LEU A 43 0.54 24.27 10.50
CA LEU A 43 0.19 24.30 9.08
C LEU A 43 0.08 25.74 8.55
N LYS A 44 -0.57 26.63 9.30
CA LYS A 44 -0.74 28.04 8.96
C LYS A 44 0.61 28.74 8.80
N THR A 45 1.51 28.61 9.77
CA THR A 45 2.86 29.17 9.70
C THR A 45 3.62 28.65 8.49
N PHE A 46 3.48 27.35 8.16
CA PHE A 46 4.13 26.77 6.99
C PHE A 46 3.61 27.39 5.68
N VAL A 47 2.29 27.57 5.57
CA VAL A 47 1.64 28.17 4.39
C VAL A 47 1.98 29.66 4.26
N GLU A 48 1.90 30.42 5.35
CA GLU A 48 2.21 31.86 5.39
C GLU A 48 3.70 32.15 5.12
N GLY A 49 4.59 31.19 5.40
CA GLY A 49 6.01 31.28 5.04
C GLY A 49 6.28 31.28 3.53
N GLY A 50 5.28 30.99 2.68
CA GLY A 50 5.39 31.03 1.21
C GLY A 50 6.23 29.90 0.58
N GLN A 51 6.85 29.04 1.39
CA GLN A 51 7.68 27.92 0.97
C GLN A 51 6.92 26.60 1.10
N LEU A 52 5.90 26.42 0.26
CA LEU A 52 4.95 25.30 0.38
C LEU A 52 5.55 23.91 0.10
N GLY A 53 6.77 23.82 -0.44
CA GLY A 53 7.46 22.56 -0.69
C GLY A 53 6.58 21.57 -1.46
N ILE A 54 6.36 20.38 -0.88
CA ILE A 54 5.52 19.33 -1.47
C ILE A 54 4.04 19.70 -1.63
N PHE A 55 3.58 20.81 -1.04
CA PHE A 55 2.21 21.31 -1.16
C PHE A 55 2.07 22.44 -2.18
N ALA A 56 3.16 22.85 -2.84
CA ALA A 56 3.11 23.87 -3.89
C ALA A 56 2.43 23.33 -5.15
N GLN A 57 1.64 24.17 -5.83
CA GLN A 57 0.97 23.85 -7.12
C GLN A 57 0.10 22.58 -7.09
N ALA A 58 -0.37 22.19 -5.91
CA ALA A 58 -1.32 21.09 -5.75
C ALA A 58 -2.77 21.56 -5.98
N TYR A 59 -3.71 20.62 -5.90
CA TYR A 59 -5.10 20.80 -6.35
C TYR A 59 -6.04 21.47 -5.32
N TRP A 60 -5.50 22.19 -4.32
CA TRP A 60 -6.29 22.75 -3.21
C TRP A 60 -7.50 23.56 -3.69
N GLY A 61 -8.66 23.38 -3.07
CA GLY A 61 -9.93 23.99 -3.46
C GLY A 61 -10.62 23.35 -4.67
N HIS A 62 -10.05 22.29 -5.26
CA HIS A 62 -10.70 21.56 -6.35
C HIS A 62 -12.07 20.99 -5.90
N PRO A 63 -13.14 21.09 -6.72
CA PRO A 63 -14.49 20.67 -6.33
C PRO A 63 -14.65 19.18 -6.03
N ALA A 64 -13.65 18.36 -6.37
CA ALA A 64 -13.61 16.96 -5.96
C ALA A 64 -13.31 16.77 -4.48
N TYR A 65 -12.68 17.72 -3.77
CA TYR A 65 -12.55 17.64 -2.32
C TYR A 65 -13.92 17.83 -1.64
N LYS A 66 -14.30 16.89 -0.79
CA LYS A 66 -15.63 16.83 -0.13
C LYS A 66 -15.58 16.91 1.39
N LEU A 67 -14.40 16.77 1.99
CA LEU A 67 -14.27 16.80 3.44
C LEU A 67 -14.50 18.22 3.99
N PRO A 68 -15.23 18.36 5.12
CA PRO A 68 -15.30 19.62 5.84
C PRO A 68 -13.92 20.00 6.43
N PRO A 69 -13.69 21.29 6.73
CA PRO A 69 -12.44 21.76 7.32
C PRO A 69 -11.98 20.93 8.52
N GLU A 70 -12.89 20.56 9.42
CA GLU A 70 -12.59 19.77 10.63
C GLU A 70 -12.03 18.39 10.30
N ALA A 71 -12.64 17.67 9.33
CA ALA A 71 -12.14 16.38 8.89
C ALA A 71 -10.79 16.51 8.17
N ASN A 72 -10.58 17.60 7.43
CA ASN A 72 -9.28 17.88 6.83
C ASN A 72 -8.21 18.08 7.91
N LEU A 73 -8.45 18.95 8.91
CA LEU A 73 -7.48 19.22 9.97
C LEU A 73 -7.16 17.95 10.78
N MET A 74 -8.17 17.12 11.08
CA MET A 74 -7.96 15.82 11.71
C MET A 74 -7.03 14.93 10.87
N ALA A 75 -7.32 14.76 9.59
CA ALA A 75 -6.51 13.94 8.69
C ALA A 75 -5.09 14.49 8.49
N VAL A 76 -4.90 15.83 8.50
CA VAL A 76 -3.57 16.45 8.47
C VAL A 76 -2.78 16.12 9.74
N ALA A 77 -3.40 16.22 10.91
CA ALA A 77 -2.75 15.86 12.16
C ALA A 77 -2.32 14.38 12.14
N HIS A 78 -3.22 13.49 11.75
CA HIS A 78 -2.95 12.06 11.64
C HIS A 78 -1.90 11.72 10.56
N TYR A 79 -1.84 12.47 9.45
CA TYR A 79 -0.76 12.35 8.46
C TYR A 79 0.62 12.63 9.08
N LEU A 80 0.73 13.69 9.89
CA LEU A 80 1.99 14.04 10.57
C LEU A 80 2.36 13.02 11.67
N GLU A 81 1.37 12.49 12.37
CA GLU A 81 1.56 11.41 13.34
C GLU A 81 2.02 10.12 12.64
N ALA A 82 1.40 9.76 11.51
CA ALA A 82 1.75 8.58 10.72
C ALA A 82 3.20 8.63 10.22
N LEU A 83 3.69 9.81 9.80
CA LEU A 83 5.10 10.01 9.41
C LEU A 83 6.08 9.73 10.56
N SER A 84 5.69 10.01 11.81
CA SER A 84 6.53 9.72 12.98
C SER A 84 6.41 8.24 13.39
N TRP A 85 5.17 7.73 13.41
CA TRP A 85 4.84 6.36 13.81
C TRP A 85 5.49 5.32 12.89
N GLN A 86 5.46 5.53 11.56
CA GLN A 86 6.00 4.57 10.58
C GLN A 86 7.50 4.27 10.81
N ARG A 87 8.28 5.29 11.21
CA ARG A 87 9.70 5.16 11.55
C ARG A 87 9.91 4.27 12.77
N ASP A 88 9.03 4.40 13.77
CA ASP A 88 9.18 3.66 15.02
C ASP A 88 8.79 2.18 14.84
N VAL A 89 7.77 1.89 14.05
CA VAL A 89 7.36 0.50 13.81
C VAL A 89 8.30 -0.24 12.84
N ALA A 90 9.00 0.49 11.97
CA ALA A 90 10.07 -0.07 11.13
C ALA A 90 11.21 -0.74 11.92
N LYS A 91 11.38 -0.39 13.21
CA LYS A 91 12.34 -1.03 14.11
C LYS A 91 12.10 -2.53 14.28
N LEU A 92 10.88 -3.02 14.01
CA LEU A 92 10.59 -4.46 14.01
C LEU A 92 11.53 -5.21 13.04
N HIS A 93 11.68 -4.68 11.82
CA HIS A 93 12.62 -5.23 10.83
C HIS A 93 14.07 -5.08 11.28
N THR A 94 14.42 -3.99 11.97
CA THR A 94 15.79 -3.80 12.50
C THR A 94 16.15 -4.85 13.54
N ILE A 95 15.21 -5.29 14.39
CA ILE A 95 15.47 -6.30 15.42
C ILE A 95 15.81 -7.66 14.80
N PHE A 96 15.07 -8.09 13.78
CA PHE A 96 15.25 -9.41 13.16
C PHE A 96 16.19 -9.41 11.94
N GLY A 97 16.21 -8.33 11.18
CA GLY A 97 16.92 -8.21 9.90
C GLY A 97 18.01 -7.13 9.89
N GLY A 98 18.35 -6.55 11.04
CA GLY A 98 19.47 -5.61 11.20
C GLY A 98 19.23 -4.17 10.71
N LYS A 99 18.34 -3.96 9.73
CA LYS A 99 18.01 -2.62 9.19
C LYS A 99 16.65 -2.55 8.49
N ASN A 100 16.18 -1.34 8.26
CA ASN A 100 15.04 -1.01 7.41
C ASN A 100 15.30 0.33 6.70
N PRO A 101 15.05 0.46 5.37
CA PRO A 101 14.67 -0.58 4.40
C PRO A 101 15.75 -1.64 4.15
N HIS A 102 15.40 -2.69 3.39
CA HIS A 102 16.28 -3.83 3.03
C HIS A 102 16.86 -4.63 4.22
N PRO A 103 16.02 -5.27 5.05
CA PRO A 103 16.51 -6.20 6.07
C PRO A 103 17.28 -7.38 5.45
N ASN A 104 18.12 -8.03 6.26
CA ASN A 104 18.85 -9.22 5.87
C ASN A 104 17.95 -10.48 5.93
N PHE A 105 18.12 -11.37 4.95
CA PHE A 105 17.47 -12.69 4.89
C PHE A 105 18.54 -13.79 4.74
N LEU A 106 18.15 -15.06 4.93
CA LEU A 106 19.04 -16.21 4.81
C LEU A 106 18.30 -17.39 4.15
N VAL A 107 18.91 -18.03 3.14
CA VAL A 107 18.37 -19.29 2.60
C VAL A 107 18.40 -20.35 3.70
N GLY A 108 17.25 -20.96 3.98
CA GLY A 108 17.10 -21.96 5.04
C GLY A 108 16.66 -21.39 6.41
N GLY A 109 16.41 -20.08 6.54
CA GLY A 109 15.86 -19.52 7.78
C GLY A 109 16.06 -18.02 7.94
N VAL A 110 16.48 -17.60 9.13
CA VAL A 110 16.76 -16.19 9.47
C VAL A 110 18.18 -16.04 10.03
N ALA A 111 18.80 -14.89 9.81
CA ALA A 111 20.17 -14.62 10.25
C ALA A 111 20.27 -14.26 11.76
N CYS A 112 19.15 -13.99 12.43
CA CYS A 112 19.12 -13.59 13.84
C CYS A 112 18.94 -14.81 14.77
N PRO A 113 20.01 -15.32 15.42
CA PRO A 113 19.89 -16.46 16.34
C PRO A 113 19.09 -16.06 17.58
N ILE A 114 18.40 -17.01 18.19
CA ILE A 114 17.69 -16.84 19.46
C ILE A 114 18.49 -17.52 20.57
N ASP A 115 18.83 -16.76 21.60
CA ASP A 115 19.42 -17.25 22.85
C ASP A 115 19.05 -16.27 23.97
N LEU A 116 18.26 -16.75 24.93
CA LEU A 116 17.71 -15.94 26.01
C LEU A 116 18.77 -15.47 27.03
N ASN A 117 19.95 -16.09 27.04
CA ASN A 117 21.04 -15.79 27.97
C ASN A 117 22.19 -15.01 27.32
N SER A 118 22.11 -14.76 26.00
CA SER A 118 23.14 -14.03 25.26
C SER A 118 22.84 -12.53 25.18
N ASP A 119 23.89 -11.72 25.18
CA ASP A 119 23.85 -10.28 24.95
C ASP A 119 23.78 -9.92 23.45
N SER A 120 24.11 -10.85 22.56
CA SER A 120 24.24 -10.66 21.12
C SER A 120 23.16 -11.35 20.29
N ALA A 121 22.34 -12.23 20.87
CA ALA A 121 21.24 -12.93 20.20
C ALA A 121 19.87 -12.21 20.38
N ILE A 122 18.81 -12.74 19.76
CA ILE A 122 17.43 -12.44 20.14
C ILE A 122 17.19 -13.01 21.54
N ASN A 123 16.93 -12.13 22.51
CA ASN A 123 16.74 -12.44 23.92
C ASN A 123 15.45 -11.81 24.45
N ALA A 124 15.14 -12.03 25.73
CA ALA A 124 13.91 -11.54 26.36
C ALA A 124 13.72 -10.02 26.22
N LYS A 125 14.81 -9.23 26.27
CA LYS A 125 14.76 -7.77 26.07
C LYS A 125 14.32 -7.41 24.65
N LYS A 126 14.90 -8.04 23.62
CA LYS A 126 14.53 -7.79 22.22
C LYS A 126 13.09 -8.24 21.93
N LEU A 127 12.67 -9.37 22.50
CA LEU A 127 11.28 -9.85 22.36
C LEU A 127 10.26 -8.93 23.05
N ALA A 128 10.59 -8.35 24.20
CA ALA A 128 9.75 -7.32 24.83
C ALA A 128 9.61 -6.07 23.93
N GLN A 129 10.70 -5.62 23.30
CA GLN A 129 10.65 -4.52 22.33
C GLN A 129 9.79 -4.85 21.11
N VAL A 130 9.84 -6.09 20.61
CA VAL A 130 8.96 -6.57 19.53
C VAL A 130 7.49 -6.44 19.95
N GLN A 131 7.12 -6.90 21.15
CA GLN A 131 5.75 -6.79 21.66
C GLN A 131 5.29 -5.33 21.77
N GLU A 132 6.15 -4.44 22.29
CA GLU A 132 5.84 -3.01 22.36
C GLU A 132 5.59 -2.39 20.97
N ILE A 133 6.38 -2.78 19.97
CA ILE A 133 6.20 -2.31 18.60
C ILE A 133 4.89 -2.82 18.01
N ILE A 134 4.58 -4.11 18.17
CA ILE A 134 3.31 -4.70 17.70
C ILE A 134 2.11 -4.00 18.35
N ASN A 135 2.16 -3.75 19.67
CA ASN A 135 1.08 -3.02 20.35
C ASN A 135 0.91 -1.60 19.79
N LYS A 136 2.01 -0.90 19.47
CA LYS A 136 1.96 0.42 18.81
C LYS A 136 1.40 0.34 17.39
N MET A 137 1.68 -0.75 16.66
CA MET A 137 1.09 -0.97 15.34
C MET A 137 -0.43 -1.11 15.46
N ASN A 138 -0.90 -2.00 16.34
CA ASN A 138 -2.33 -2.26 16.53
C ASN A 138 -3.08 -1.00 16.97
N VAL A 139 -2.60 -0.29 17.98
CA VAL A 139 -3.23 0.95 18.47
C VAL A 139 -3.37 1.97 17.34
N PHE A 140 -2.33 2.19 16.52
CA PHE A 140 -2.40 3.18 15.46
C PHE A 140 -3.31 2.75 14.31
N VAL A 141 -3.28 1.46 13.93
CA VAL A 141 -4.16 0.94 12.88
C VAL A 141 -5.62 1.03 13.31
N GLU A 142 -5.94 0.56 14.52
CA GLU A 142 -7.31 0.48 15.04
C GLU A 142 -7.88 1.84 15.43
N GLN A 143 -7.06 2.76 15.95
CA GLN A 143 -7.55 4.03 16.50
C GLN A 143 -7.27 5.23 15.59
N VAL A 144 -6.44 5.10 14.56
CA VAL A 144 -6.16 6.21 13.62
C VAL A 144 -6.51 5.82 12.20
N TYR A 145 -5.84 4.80 11.64
CA TYR A 145 -5.97 4.49 10.22
C TYR A 145 -7.38 4.04 9.83
N ILE A 146 -7.97 3.07 10.54
CA ILE A 146 -9.31 2.56 10.23
C ILE A 146 -10.40 3.62 10.44
N PRO A 147 -10.46 4.34 11.58
CA PRO A 147 -11.45 5.41 11.78
C PRO A 147 -11.35 6.52 10.73
N ASP A 148 -10.13 6.94 10.34
CA ASP A 148 -9.92 7.92 9.28
C ASP A 148 -10.42 7.40 7.93
N LEU A 149 -10.07 6.15 7.57
CA LEU A 149 -10.50 5.53 6.33
C LEU A 149 -12.04 5.51 6.22
N LEU A 150 -12.72 5.06 7.27
CA LEU A 150 -14.19 4.99 7.32
C LEU A 150 -14.82 6.39 7.28
N THR A 151 -14.25 7.35 8.00
CA THR A 151 -14.71 8.74 7.99
C THR A 151 -14.57 9.33 6.60
N ILE A 152 -13.40 9.23 5.98
CA ILE A 152 -13.15 9.74 4.62
C ILE A 152 -14.08 9.06 3.63
N ALA A 153 -14.17 7.73 3.64
CA ALA A 153 -15.04 6.98 2.74
C ALA A 153 -16.52 7.42 2.83
N SER A 154 -16.99 7.84 4.01
CA SER A 154 -18.36 8.34 4.18
C SER A 154 -18.69 9.59 3.35
N PHE A 155 -17.69 10.43 3.03
CA PHE A 155 -17.82 11.61 2.18
C PHE A 155 -17.62 11.34 0.69
N TYR A 156 -17.09 10.16 0.34
CA TYR A 156 -16.70 9.78 -1.02
C TYR A 156 -17.39 8.50 -1.49
N LYS A 157 -18.62 8.24 -1.05
CA LYS A 157 -19.34 6.99 -1.36
C LYS A 157 -19.49 6.72 -2.86
N ASP A 158 -19.60 7.76 -3.67
CA ASP A 158 -19.69 7.66 -5.12
C ASP A 158 -18.40 7.13 -5.77
N TRP A 159 -17.25 7.19 -5.09
CA TRP A 159 -16.01 6.57 -5.56
C TRP A 159 -16.06 5.04 -5.52
N GLY A 160 -16.92 4.44 -4.71
CA GLY A 160 -17.12 2.99 -4.67
C GLY A 160 -17.69 2.40 -5.95
N SER A 161 -18.15 3.23 -6.90
CA SER A 161 -18.70 2.79 -8.19
C SER A 161 -17.75 2.98 -9.38
N ARG A 162 -16.47 3.30 -9.16
CA ARG A 162 -15.47 3.54 -10.21
C ARG A 162 -14.08 3.05 -9.77
N GLY A 163 -13.20 2.81 -10.74
CA GLY A 163 -11.79 2.46 -10.47
C GLY A 163 -11.47 0.97 -10.49
N GLU A 164 -12.46 0.10 -10.71
CA GLU A 164 -12.28 -1.33 -11.00
C GLU A 164 -12.77 -1.58 -12.43
N GLY A 165 -11.98 -2.25 -13.26
CA GLY A 165 -12.23 -2.37 -14.71
C GLY A 165 -11.92 -3.73 -15.33
N LEU A 166 -11.60 -4.76 -14.54
CA LEU A 166 -11.26 -6.11 -15.00
C LEU A 166 -12.29 -7.14 -14.57
N GLY A 167 -12.68 -7.13 -13.29
CA GLY A 167 -13.49 -8.16 -12.65
C GLY A 167 -12.73 -9.44 -12.29
N ASN A 168 -11.42 -9.50 -12.55
CA ASN A 168 -10.60 -10.68 -12.30
C ASN A 168 -9.57 -10.39 -11.20
N PHE A 169 -9.43 -11.31 -10.24
CA PHE A 169 -8.57 -11.13 -9.07
C PHE A 169 -7.67 -12.33 -8.87
N LEU A 170 -6.42 -12.11 -8.46
CA LEU A 170 -5.43 -13.15 -8.25
C LEU A 170 -4.63 -12.93 -6.96
N THR A 171 -4.42 -14.00 -6.21
CA THR A 171 -3.47 -14.05 -5.08
C THR A 171 -2.78 -15.42 -5.08
N PHE A 172 -1.49 -15.46 -4.75
CA PHE A 172 -0.76 -16.73 -4.55
C PHE A 172 -0.87 -17.27 -3.12
N GLY A 173 -1.60 -16.55 -2.27
CA GLY A 173 -1.66 -16.80 -0.84
C GLY A 173 -0.39 -16.41 -0.10
N ASP A 174 -0.45 -16.38 1.23
CA ASP A 174 0.65 -15.96 2.09
C ASP A 174 0.40 -16.27 3.58
N PHE A 175 1.44 -16.05 4.41
CA PHE A 175 1.45 -16.23 5.86
C PHE A 175 1.11 -17.67 6.31
N PRO A 176 1.98 -18.65 6.01
CA PRO A 176 1.79 -20.04 6.44
C PRO A 176 1.88 -20.21 7.96
N GLU A 177 0.94 -20.95 8.54
CA GLU A 177 1.03 -21.39 9.94
C GLU A 177 2.00 -22.58 10.11
N LYS A 178 2.02 -23.52 9.16
CA LYS A 178 2.74 -24.80 9.30
C LYS A 178 4.00 -24.93 8.43
N GLY A 179 4.18 -24.04 7.47
CA GLY A 179 5.29 -24.07 6.52
C GLY A 179 4.86 -23.67 5.12
N MET A 180 5.82 -23.28 4.28
CA MET A 180 5.56 -22.89 2.89
C MET A 180 5.13 -24.06 2.00
N ASP A 181 5.36 -25.30 2.45
CA ASP A 181 5.00 -26.55 1.78
C ASP A 181 3.55 -26.99 2.04
N ASP A 182 2.82 -26.30 2.94
CA ASP A 182 1.41 -26.53 3.22
C ASP A 182 0.55 -25.29 2.89
N PRO A 183 0.15 -25.11 1.61
CA PRO A 183 -0.75 -24.03 1.20
C PRO A 183 -2.09 -23.99 1.94
N SER A 184 -2.54 -25.12 2.49
CA SER A 184 -3.79 -25.17 3.27
C SER A 184 -3.67 -24.45 4.63
N SER A 185 -2.43 -24.18 5.07
CA SER A 185 -2.13 -23.46 6.31
C SER A 185 -1.96 -21.94 6.13
N PHE A 186 -2.14 -21.42 4.92
CA PHE A 186 -1.97 -20.01 4.64
C PHE A 186 -3.14 -19.20 5.23
N LEU A 187 -2.83 -18.12 5.96
CA LEU A 187 -3.84 -17.18 6.42
C LEU A 187 -4.57 -16.53 5.24
N ILE A 188 -3.83 -16.22 4.17
CA ILE A 188 -4.40 -15.71 2.92
C ILE A 188 -4.39 -16.87 1.91
N PRO A 189 -5.55 -17.35 1.46
CA PRO A 189 -5.59 -18.43 0.47
C PRO A 189 -5.00 -18.02 -0.88
N SER A 190 -4.52 -19.01 -1.62
CA SER A 190 -4.19 -18.87 -3.05
C SER A 190 -5.44 -19.08 -3.89
N GLY A 191 -5.54 -18.36 -5.01
CA GLY A 191 -6.62 -18.59 -5.97
C GLY A 191 -6.80 -17.45 -6.97
N ALA A 192 -7.61 -17.73 -7.99
CA ALA A 192 -8.05 -16.79 -8.99
C ALA A 192 -9.59 -16.71 -9.04
N ILE A 193 -10.10 -15.49 -9.12
CA ILE A 193 -11.51 -15.15 -9.33
C ILE A 193 -11.62 -14.51 -10.72
N LEU A 194 -12.61 -14.93 -11.51
CA LEU A 194 -12.91 -14.33 -12.81
C LEU A 194 -14.31 -13.73 -12.81
N ASP A 195 -14.52 -12.68 -13.61
CA ASP A 195 -15.84 -12.09 -13.89
C ASP A 195 -16.64 -11.69 -12.64
N ARG A 196 -15.92 -11.37 -11.55
CA ARG A 196 -16.45 -11.08 -10.20
C ARG A 196 -17.26 -12.24 -9.59
N ASP A 197 -17.10 -13.48 -10.09
CA ASP A 197 -17.77 -14.66 -9.55
C ASP A 197 -17.06 -15.19 -8.29
N LEU A 198 -17.54 -14.76 -7.12
CA LEU A 198 -17.05 -15.23 -5.82
C LEU A 198 -17.46 -16.67 -5.49
N SER A 199 -18.37 -17.29 -6.25
CA SER A 199 -18.79 -18.68 -6.00
C SER A 199 -17.80 -19.71 -6.55
N THR A 200 -16.89 -19.28 -7.44
CA THR A 200 -15.93 -20.15 -8.11
C THR A 200 -14.51 -19.64 -7.92
N ILE A 201 -13.80 -20.26 -6.98
CA ILE A 201 -12.35 -20.06 -6.82
C ILE A 201 -11.62 -21.05 -7.72
N ARG A 202 -10.72 -20.54 -8.56
CA ARG A 202 -9.88 -21.35 -9.45
C ARG A 202 -8.49 -21.52 -8.83
N ASP A 203 -8.00 -22.75 -8.85
CA ASP A 203 -6.64 -23.06 -8.41
C ASP A 203 -5.61 -22.38 -9.31
N VAL A 204 -4.48 -22.01 -8.71
CA VAL A 204 -3.34 -21.37 -9.37
C VAL A 204 -2.13 -22.27 -9.22
N ASP A 205 -1.59 -22.75 -10.34
CA ASP A 205 -0.33 -23.49 -10.39
C ASP A 205 0.77 -22.60 -10.98
N MET A 206 1.69 -22.19 -10.12
CA MET A 206 2.82 -21.34 -10.50
C MET A 206 3.87 -22.05 -11.35
N ASN A 207 3.79 -23.38 -11.52
CA ASN A 207 4.74 -24.16 -12.31
C ASN A 207 4.17 -24.58 -13.67
N ALA A 208 2.86 -24.39 -13.87
CA ALA A 208 2.20 -24.70 -15.13
C ALA A 208 2.53 -23.62 -16.17
N ALA A 209 3.20 -24.03 -17.26
CA ALA A 209 3.72 -23.13 -18.29
C ALA A 209 2.65 -22.31 -19.03
N ASP A 210 1.39 -22.73 -18.99
CA ASP A 210 0.24 -22.10 -19.62
C ASP A 210 -0.60 -21.24 -18.66
N GLU A 211 -0.21 -21.13 -17.39
CA GLU A 211 -0.92 -20.29 -16.42
C GLU A 211 -0.34 -18.87 -16.36
N ILE A 212 0.79 -18.69 -15.67
CA ILE A 212 1.38 -17.37 -15.43
C ILE A 212 2.34 -17.05 -16.57
N GLN A 213 1.95 -16.12 -17.42
CA GLN A 213 2.72 -15.77 -18.62
C GLN A 213 2.92 -14.26 -18.73
N GLU A 214 4.10 -13.83 -19.17
CA GLU A 214 4.41 -12.43 -19.45
C GLU A 214 4.47 -12.16 -20.95
N TYR A 215 3.76 -11.14 -21.41
CA TYR A 215 3.78 -10.65 -22.79
C TYR A 215 4.61 -9.36 -22.91
N VAL A 216 5.20 -9.13 -24.09
CA VAL A 216 6.00 -7.92 -24.39
C VAL A 216 5.59 -7.18 -25.67
N ALA A 217 4.46 -7.53 -26.29
CA ALA A 217 3.91 -6.87 -27.49
C ALA A 217 3.92 -5.33 -27.37
N HIS A 218 3.51 -4.80 -26.22
CA HIS A 218 3.46 -3.37 -25.92
C HIS A 218 4.55 -2.88 -24.94
N SER A 219 5.64 -3.62 -24.81
CA SER A 219 6.72 -3.33 -23.87
C SER A 219 8.07 -3.16 -24.57
N PHE A 220 8.97 -2.39 -23.96
CA PHE A 220 10.32 -2.10 -24.46
C PHE A 220 11.29 -3.29 -24.28
N TYR A 221 10.89 -4.46 -24.76
CA TYR A 221 11.65 -5.70 -24.71
C TYR A 221 11.50 -6.46 -26.03
N ASP A 222 12.47 -7.32 -26.33
CA ASP A 222 12.36 -8.34 -27.37
C ASP A 222 12.40 -9.74 -26.74
N TYR A 223 11.60 -10.64 -27.31
CA TYR A 223 11.68 -12.09 -27.07
C TYR A 223 12.22 -12.78 -28.32
N SER A 224 12.99 -13.85 -28.14
CA SER A 224 13.57 -14.61 -29.25
C SER A 224 12.51 -15.19 -30.19
N ASP A 225 11.38 -15.66 -29.65
CA ASP A 225 10.23 -16.19 -30.40
C ASP A 225 9.26 -15.11 -30.92
N GLY A 226 9.61 -13.83 -30.74
CA GLY A 226 8.81 -12.68 -31.15
C GLY A 226 7.93 -12.10 -30.05
N LYS A 227 7.58 -10.81 -30.18
CA LYS A 227 6.93 -10.03 -29.10
C LYS A 227 5.52 -10.48 -28.71
N GLU A 228 4.84 -11.18 -29.62
CA GLU A 228 3.48 -11.70 -29.41
C GLU A 228 3.48 -13.01 -28.60
N ALA A 229 4.63 -13.69 -28.48
CA ALA A 229 4.73 -14.94 -27.75
C ALA A 229 4.66 -14.69 -26.22
N PRO A 230 3.80 -15.40 -25.48
CA PRO A 230 3.89 -15.45 -24.03
C PRO A 230 5.07 -16.29 -23.58
N LEU A 231 5.71 -15.88 -22.48
CA LEU A 231 6.68 -16.73 -21.78
C LEU A 231 6.28 -16.91 -20.32
N HIS A 232 6.29 -18.16 -19.86
CA HIS A 232 6.26 -18.46 -18.44
C HIS A 232 7.57 -17.96 -17.79
N PRO A 233 7.59 -17.48 -16.54
CA PRO A 233 8.81 -16.94 -15.91
C PRO A 233 10.04 -17.86 -15.93
N TYR A 234 9.87 -19.19 -15.91
CA TYR A 234 10.99 -20.13 -16.06
C TYR A 234 11.71 -20.04 -17.41
N ASP A 235 10.98 -19.70 -18.47
CA ASP A 235 11.50 -19.46 -19.81
C ASP A 235 11.63 -17.94 -20.10
N GLY A 236 11.41 -17.09 -19.10
CA GLY A 236 11.28 -15.66 -19.26
C GLY A 236 12.55 -14.96 -19.72
N GLU A 237 12.43 -14.09 -20.71
CA GLU A 237 13.54 -13.28 -21.22
C GLU A 237 13.47 -11.83 -20.71
N THR A 238 14.62 -11.16 -20.56
CA THR A 238 14.67 -9.72 -20.21
C THR A 238 15.72 -9.01 -21.07
N ASN A 239 15.43 -8.89 -22.36
CA ASN A 239 16.29 -8.18 -23.32
C ASN A 239 15.74 -6.77 -23.54
N LEU A 240 16.41 -5.75 -22.98
CA LEU A 240 15.97 -4.36 -23.07
C LEU A 240 16.02 -3.86 -24.52
N ASN A 241 14.90 -3.37 -25.04
CA ASN A 241 14.82 -2.77 -26.37
C ASN A 241 13.92 -1.52 -26.34
N TYR A 242 14.53 -0.36 -26.13
CA TYR A 242 13.81 0.90 -26.17
C TYR A 242 13.46 1.29 -27.61
N SER A 243 12.18 1.19 -27.95
CA SER A 243 11.62 1.60 -29.25
C SER A 243 10.71 2.83 -29.18
N GLY A 244 10.70 3.52 -28.03
CA GLY A 244 9.86 4.70 -27.79
C GLY A 244 10.39 5.99 -28.44
N PRO A 245 9.66 7.10 -28.31
CA PRO A 245 10.04 8.38 -28.89
C PRO A 245 11.31 8.97 -28.24
N LYS A 246 12.20 9.57 -29.05
CA LYS A 246 13.40 10.24 -28.52
C LYS A 246 13.03 11.48 -27.68
N PRO A 247 13.58 11.64 -26.46
CA PRO A 247 13.38 12.87 -25.69
C PRO A 247 13.93 14.13 -26.39
N PRO A 248 13.30 15.32 -26.20
CA PRO A 248 12.04 15.53 -25.50
C PRO A 248 10.84 15.14 -26.39
N TYR A 249 9.89 14.40 -25.82
CA TYR A 249 8.63 14.06 -26.46
C TYR A 249 7.46 14.52 -25.60
N LYS A 250 6.27 14.64 -26.21
CA LYS A 250 5.05 15.07 -25.51
C LYS A 250 4.04 13.93 -25.31
N GLN A 251 4.10 12.89 -26.13
CA GLN A 251 3.18 11.76 -26.13
C GLN A 251 3.96 10.48 -26.40
N LEU A 252 3.49 9.36 -25.84
CA LEU A 252 3.92 8.02 -26.23
C LEU A 252 3.10 7.56 -27.43
N ASP A 253 3.66 6.67 -28.23
CA ASP A 253 2.92 5.93 -29.24
C ASP A 253 2.37 4.65 -28.60
N VAL A 254 1.06 4.65 -28.34
CA VAL A 254 0.39 3.56 -27.58
C VAL A 254 -0.02 2.39 -28.46
N ASP A 255 0.03 2.53 -29.78
CA ASP A 255 -0.24 1.44 -30.72
C ASP A 255 0.95 0.47 -30.80
N ASN A 256 2.13 0.90 -30.35
CA ASN A 256 3.38 0.14 -30.32
C ASN A 256 3.83 -0.16 -28.87
N SER A 257 5.12 -0.46 -28.68
CA SER A 257 5.70 -0.55 -27.35
C SER A 257 5.69 0.80 -26.63
N TYR A 258 5.17 0.86 -25.40
CA TYR A 258 5.03 2.11 -24.66
C TYR A 258 5.43 2.03 -23.18
N SER A 259 5.89 0.87 -22.70
CA SER A 259 6.19 0.66 -21.28
C SER A 259 7.44 -0.18 -21.03
N TRP A 260 8.13 0.08 -19.93
CA TRP A 260 9.15 -0.81 -19.36
C TRP A 260 8.54 -1.91 -18.48
N LEU A 261 7.23 -1.92 -18.28
CA LEU A 261 6.55 -3.05 -17.65
C LEU A 261 6.19 -4.07 -18.71
N LYS A 262 6.49 -5.34 -18.43
CA LYS A 262 5.88 -6.46 -19.13
C LYS A 262 4.39 -6.56 -18.81
N SER A 263 3.67 -7.38 -19.56
CA SER A 263 2.22 -7.56 -19.41
C SER A 263 1.90 -8.97 -18.91
N PRO A 264 1.97 -9.26 -17.59
CA PRO A 264 1.61 -10.56 -17.05
C PRO A 264 0.11 -10.86 -17.24
N ARG A 265 -0.21 -12.13 -17.46
CA ARG A 265 -1.56 -12.69 -17.58
C ARG A 265 -1.62 -14.03 -16.86
N TRP A 266 -2.80 -14.37 -16.35
CA TRP A 266 -3.09 -15.71 -15.84
C TRP A 266 -4.07 -16.40 -16.78
N LYS A 267 -3.66 -17.48 -17.45
CA LYS A 267 -4.44 -18.17 -18.51
C LYS A 267 -4.97 -17.20 -19.57
N GLY A 268 -4.16 -16.21 -19.95
CA GLY A 268 -4.54 -15.14 -20.89
C GLY A 268 -5.39 -14.00 -20.31
N HIS A 269 -5.92 -14.13 -19.09
CA HIS A 269 -6.69 -13.09 -18.42
C HIS A 269 -5.81 -12.01 -17.79
N ALA A 270 -6.20 -10.75 -17.93
CA ALA A 270 -5.65 -9.67 -17.12
C ALA A 270 -6.26 -9.74 -15.71
N MET A 271 -5.40 -9.69 -14.69
CA MET A 271 -5.76 -9.88 -13.29
C MET A 271 -5.41 -8.65 -12.47
N GLU A 272 -6.28 -8.28 -11.54
CA GLU A 272 -5.95 -7.39 -10.42
C GLU A 272 -5.34 -8.20 -9.27
N VAL A 273 -4.27 -7.70 -8.68
CA VAL A 273 -3.60 -8.28 -7.50
C VAL A 273 -3.56 -7.25 -6.37
N GLY A 274 -3.30 -7.69 -5.14
CA GLY A 274 -3.12 -6.79 -3.99
C GLY A 274 -4.24 -6.89 -2.96
N PRO A 275 -4.46 -5.85 -2.12
CA PRO A 275 -5.36 -5.92 -0.97
C PRO A 275 -6.80 -6.31 -1.32
N LEU A 276 -7.40 -5.75 -2.38
CA LEU A 276 -8.78 -6.07 -2.76
C LEU A 276 -8.92 -7.55 -3.16
N ALA A 277 -8.03 -8.06 -4.02
CA ALA A 277 -8.00 -9.46 -4.41
C ALA A 277 -7.88 -10.41 -3.20
N ARG A 278 -7.01 -10.08 -2.23
CA ARG A 278 -6.82 -10.87 -1.01
C ARG A 278 -8.05 -10.83 -0.09
N VAL A 279 -8.71 -9.67 0.04
CA VAL A 279 -9.96 -9.55 0.82
C VAL A 279 -11.10 -10.34 0.17
N LEU A 280 -11.24 -10.28 -1.17
CA LEU A 280 -12.26 -11.05 -1.89
C LEU A 280 -12.00 -12.56 -1.78
N MET A 281 -10.74 -13.00 -1.75
CA MET A 281 -10.39 -14.40 -1.55
C MET A 281 -10.69 -14.89 -0.11
N LEU A 282 -10.69 -13.99 0.86
CA LEU A 282 -11.03 -14.29 2.26
C LEU A 282 -12.54 -14.29 2.54
N TYR A 283 -13.36 -13.73 1.63
CA TYR A 283 -14.80 -13.52 1.80
C TYR A 283 -15.62 -14.72 1.33
#